data_AF-A0A2W5SJ14-F1
#
_entry.id   AF-A0A2W5SJ14-F1
#
_cell.length_a   1.000
_cell.length_b   1.000
_cell.length_c   1.000
_cell.angle_alpha   90.00
_cell.angle_beta   90.00
_cell.angle_gamma   90.00
#
_symmetry.space_group_name_H-M   'P 1'
#
loop_
_entity.id
_entity.type
_entity.pdbx_description
1 polymer ?
#
loop_
_entity_poly.entity_id
_entity_poly.type
_entity_poly.pdbx_seq_one_letter_code
_entity_poly.pdbx_strand_id
1 'polypeptide(L)' 'RTRYQLPVVLVDERTSSVEAAERFALDRSEGRKRRRDAVALDAVAAAVIIERWLAAPQDATQLT' A
#
# COMPACT_ATOMS: atom_id res chain seq x y z
N ARG A 1 0.42 23.97 -6.34
CA ARG A 1 1.71 24.21 -5.64
C ARG A 1 2.28 22.86 -5.23
N THR A 2 3.34 22.39 -5.88
CA THR A 2 3.94 21.07 -5.60
C THR A 2 4.96 21.20 -4.47
N ARG A 3 4.73 20.56 -3.33
CA ARG A 3 5.60 20.67 -2.14
C ARG A 3 7.03 20.15 -2.37
N TYR A 4 7.16 19.15 -3.24
CA TYR A 4 8.41 18.41 -3.44
C TYR A 4 8.97 18.49 -4.86
N GLN A 5 8.26 19.14 -5.80
CA GLN A 5 8.64 19.24 -7.22
C GLN A 5 9.01 17.90 -7.89
N LEU A 6 8.43 16.80 -7.42
CA LEU A 6 8.59 15.47 -8.01
C LEU A 6 7.37 15.12 -8.87
N PRO A 7 7.56 14.32 -9.93
CA PRO A 7 6.44 13.70 -10.65
C PRO A 7 5.57 12.90 -9.69
N VAL A 8 4.25 13.06 -9.78
CA VAL A 8 3.28 12.31 -8.99
C VAL A 8 2.41 11.50 -9.94
N VAL A 9 2.20 10.24 -9.59
CA VAL A 9 1.29 9.34 -10.31
C VAL A 9 0.26 8.76 -9.36
N LEU A 10 -0.92 8.49 -9.86
CA LEU A 10 -1.99 7.77 -9.18
C LEU A 10 -1.97 6.30 -9.61
N VAL A 11 -2.21 5.42 -8.65
CA VAL A 11 -2.28 3.97 -8.82
C VAL A 11 -3.60 3.49 -8.24
N ASP A 12 -4.24 2.50 -8.85
CA ASP A 12 -5.50 1.94 -8.35
C ASP A 12 -5.31 1.19 -7.02
N GLU A 13 -5.98 1.66 -5.97
CA GLU A 13 -5.89 1.13 -4.60
C GLU A 13 -7.05 0.23 -4.17
N ARG A 14 -8.02 -0.06 -5.04
CA ARG A 14 -9.33 -0.66 -4.67
C ARG A 14 -9.29 -1.92 -3.78
N THR A 15 -8.21 -2.71 -3.81
CA THR A 15 -8.06 -3.91 -2.97
C THR A 15 -6.91 -3.85 -1.98
N SER A 16 -6.19 -2.72 -1.88
CA SER A 16 -5.00 -2.58 -1.02
C SER A 16 -5.32 -2.80 0.45
N SER A 17 -6.48 -2.33 0.93
CA SER A 17 -6.91 -2.50 2.32
C SER A 17 -7.28 -3.96 2.65
N VAL A 18 -7.90 -4.68 1.70
CA VAL A 18 -8.25 -6.10 1.86
C VAL A 18 -6.97 -6.93 1.91
N GLU A 19 -6.07 -6.72 0.96
CA GLU A 19 -4.77 -7.41 0.93
C GLU A 19 -3.93 -7.11 2.18
N ALA A 20 -3.94 -5.86 2.66
CA ALA A 20 -3.25 -5.51 3.90
C ALA A 20 -3.85 -6.22 5.12
N ALA A 21 -5.18 -6.32 5.19
CA ALA A 21 -5.87 -7.03 6.27
C ALA A 21 -5.58 -8.53 6.25
N GLU A 22 -5.54 -9.15 5.07
CA GLU A 22 -5.18 -10.56 4.90
C GLU A 22 -3.73 -10.84 5.32
N ARG A 23 -2.77 -10.03 4.86
CA ARG A 23 -1.35 -10.12 5.27
C ARG A 23 -1.20 -9.97 6.79
N PHE A 24 -1.92 -9.03 7.39
CA PHE A 24 -1.91 -8.83 8.83
C PHE A 24 -2.54 -9.99 9.61
N ALA A 25 -3.64 -10.56 9.10
CA ALA A 25 -4.28 -11.73 9.71
C ALA A 25 -3.35 -12.95 9.69
N LEU A 26 -2.65 -13.17 8.57
CA LEU A 26 -1.64 -14.21 8.44
C LEU A 26 -0.52 -14.02 9.47
N ASP A 27 0.10 -12.84 9.52
CA ASP A 27 1.16 -12.54 10.48
C ASP A 27 0.71 -12.67 11.95
N ARG A 28 -0.55 -12.35 12.26
CA ARG A 28 -1.12 -12.59 13.60
C ARG A 28 -1.30 -14.07 13.90
N SER A 29 -1.76 -14.85 12.93
CA SER A 29 -1.94 -16.30 13.10
C SER A 29 -0.61 -17.01 13.36
N GLU A 30 0.46 -16.50 12.78
CA GLU A 30 1.84 -16.98 12.98
C GLU A 30 2.52 -16.40 14.24
N GLY A 31 1.78 -15.62 15.05
CA GLY A 31 2.28 -15.03 16.31
C GLY A 31 3.27 -13.88 16.13
N ARG A 32 3.51 -13.41 14.89
CA ARG A 32 4.45 -12.33 14.57
C ARG A 32 3.92 -10.93 14.84
N LYS A 33 2.59 -10.76 14.94
CA LYS A 33 1.94 -9.45 15.15
C LYS A 33 0.88 -9.51 16.25
N ARG A 34 0.74 -8.39 16.97
CA ARG A 34 -0.26 -8.15 18.02
C ARG A 34 -1.29 -7.13 17.56
N ARG A 35 -2.42 -7.00 18.28
CA ARG A 35 -3.50 -6.05 17.96
C ARG A 35 -3.03 -4.58 17.88
N ARG A 36 -2.03 -4.19 18.69
CA ARG A 36 -1.42 -2.83 18.63
C ARG A 36 -0.68 -2.55 17.32
N ASP A 37 -0.30 -3.59 16.59
CA ASP A 37 0.41 -3.45 15.32
C ASP A 37 -0.56 -3.18 14.17
N ALA A 38 -1.86 -3.08 14.43
CA ALA A 38 -2.86 -2.69 13.43
C ALA A 38 -2.60 -1.29 12.86
N VAL A 39 -1.86 -0.42 13.58
CA VAL A 39 -1.38 0.87 13.04
C VAL A 39 -0.48 0.67 11.81
N ALA A 40 0.15 -0.50 11.66
CA ALA A 40 0.95 -0.81 10.48
C ALA A 40 0.11 -1.19 9.25
N LEU A 41 -1.21 -1.40 9.36
CA LEU A 41 -2.07 -1.78 8.23
C LEU A 41 -1.99 -0.75 7.09
N ASP A 42 -2.02 0.54 7.43
CA ASP A 42 -1.91 1.61 6.42
C ASP A 42 -0.55 1.57 5.70
N ALA A 43 0.52 1.25 6.44
CA ALA A 43 1.84 1.08 5.84
C ALA A 43 1.92 -0.16 4.94
N VAL A 44 1.20 -1.24 5.29
CA VAL A 44 1.08 -2.43 4.44
C VAL A 44 0.27 -2.11 3.17
N ALA A 45 -0.82 -1.36 3.28
CA ALA A 45 -1.58 -0.90 2.11
C ALA A 45 -0.72 -0.01 1.20
N ALA A 46 0.08 0.89 1.76
CA ALA A 46 1.05 1.70 1.01
C ALA A 46 2.10 0.82 0.30
N ALA A 47 2.59 -0.23 0.96
CA ALA A 47 3.51 -1.19 0.34
C ALA A 47 2.86 -1.93 -0.84
N VAL A 48 1.60 -2.37 -0.70
CA VAL A 48 0.83 -2.99 -1.80
C VAL A 48 0.71 -2.05 -3.01
N ILE A 49 0.43 -0.76 -2.78
CA ILE A 49 0.37 0.25 -3.85
C ILE A 49 1.73 0.37 -4.57
N ILE A 50 2.84 0.38 -3.83
CA ILE A 50 4.19 0.45 -4.40
C ILE A 50 4.51 -0.83 -5.19
N GLU A 51 4.22 -2.01 -4.65
CA GLU A 51 4.45 -3.30 -5.30
C GLU A 51 3.72 -3.37 -6.65
N ARG A 52 2.46 -2.92 -6.71
CA ARG A 52 1.69 -2.84 -7.95
C ARG A 52 2.32 -1.91 -8.98
N TRP A 53 2.74 -0.73 -8.55
CA TRP A 53 3.41 0.22 -9.44
C TRP A 53 4.74 -0.33 -9.98
N LEU A 54 5.52 -1.02 -9.15
CA LEU A 54 6.76 -1.67 -9.59
C LEU A 54 6.50 -2.79 -10.61
N ALA A 55 5.39 -3.53 -10.48
CA ALA A 55 5.02 -4.60 -11.39
C ALA A 55 4.45 -4.09 -12.73
N ALA A 56 3.71 -2.98 -12.72
CA ALA A 56 3.04 -2.42 -13.89
C ALA A 56 3.04 -0.88 -13.88
N PRO A 57 4.21 -0.23 -14.07
CA PRO A 57 4.32 1.23 -13.96
C PRO A 57 3.52 1.97 -15.04
N GLN A 58 3.27 1.33 -16.19
CA GLN A 58 2.48 1.89 -17.29
C GLN A 58 0.98 2.07 -16.96
N ASP A 59 0.48 1.37 -15.93
CA ASP A 59 -0.93 1.46 -15.53
C ASP A 59 -1.21 2.68 -14.65
N ALA A 60 -0.17 3.40 -14.23
CA ALA A 60 -0.28 4.58 -13.39
C ALA A 60 -0.72 5.83 -14.17
N THR A 61 -1.59 6.64 -13.56
CA THR A 61 -2.09 7.88 -14.16
C THR A 61 -1.26 9.06 -13.69
N GLN A 62 -0.69 9.85 -14.59
CA GLN A 62 0.06 11.06 -14.22
C GLN A 62 -0.87 12.15 -13.68
N LEU A 63 -0.52 12.72 -12.52
CA LEU A 63 -1.17 13.90 -11.97
C LEU A 63 -0.59 15.15 -12.65
N THR A 64 -1.42 15.84 -13.42
CA THR A 64 -1.07 17.08 -14.14
C THR A 64 -1.24 18.32 -13.27
#